data_AF-A0A2V7YAD9-F1
#
_entry.id   AF-A0A2V7YAD9-F1
#
_cell.length_a   1.000
_cell.length_b   1.000
_cell.length_c   1.000
_cell.angle_alpha   90.00
_cell.angle_beta   90.00
_cell.angle_gamma   90.00
#
_symmetry.space_group_name_H-M   'P 1'
#
loop_
_entity.id
_entity.type
_entity.pdbx_description
1 polymer ?
#
loop_
_entity_poly.entity_id
_entity_poly.type
_entity_poly.pdbx_seq_one_letter_code
_entity_poly.pdbx_strand_id
1 'polypeptide(L)'
;TIEIPDYVRELIEQIAFVARDSELVDQSSGVSARLTISAMELLQSNLERRAAMTGDAHVFPRLSDLAMVLPAITGKVEMVYEGEQQGAEVVARKLIGTAVGKLFESKFPPVERAGVTGRRYEMEQEELEDAFGTESERQERAELRRNSGVVRRRKQNHALR
;
A
#
# COMPACT_ATOMS: atom_id res chain seq x y z
N THR A 1 -22.05 1.23 -14.90
CA THR A 1 -22.65 1.07 -13.56
C THR A 1 -21.60 1.30 -12.50
N ILE A 2 -21.94 2.08 -11.47
CA ILE A 2 -21.07 2.30 -10.31
C ILE A 2 -21.57 1.44 -9.18
N GLU A 3 -20.67 0.67 -8.59
CA GLU A 3 -20.98 -0.23 -7.48
C GLU A 3 -20.10 0.14 -6.29
N ILE A 4 -20.73 0.47 -5.17
CA ILE A 4 -20.04 0.81 -3.92
C ILE A 4 -20.31 -0.33 -2.94
N PRO A 5 -19.32 -1.20 -2.68
CA PRO A 5 -19.47 -2.30 -1.74
C PRO A 5 -19.75 -1.83 -0.31
N ASP A 6 -20.41 -2.68 0.48
CA ASP A 6 -20.78 -2.34 1.87
C ASP A 6 -19.56 -2.04 2.74
N TYR A 7 -18.44 -2.75 2.55
CA TYR A 7 -17.20 -2.47 3.30
C TYR A 7 -16.65 -1.05 3.04
N VAL A 8 -16.94 -0.45 1.88
CA VAL A 8 -16.55 0.94 1.59
C VAL A 8 -17.47 1.90 2.34
N ARG A 9 -18.75 1.58 2.48
CA ARG A 9 -19.70 2.36 3.30
C ARG A 9 -19.29 2.32 4.77
N GLU A 10 -19.00 1.12 5.28
CA GLU A 10 -18.45 0.91 6.61
C GLU A 10 -17.14 1.69 6.81
N LEU A 11 -16.25 1.71 5.80
CA LEU A 11 -15.00 2.48 5.87
C LEU A 11 -15.25 3.99 6.03
N ILE A 12 -16.18 4.55 5.25
CA ILE A 12 -16.52 5.97 5.34
C ILE A 12 -17.12 6.31 6.71
N GLU A 13 -17.95 5.44 7.26
CA GLU A 13 -18.45 5.57 8.63
C GLU A 13 -17.33 5.47 9.67
N GLN A 14 -16.39 4.54 9.47
CA GLN A 14 -15.23 4.35 10.34
C GLN A 14 -14.35 5.60 10.43
N ILE A 15 -14.25 6.40 9.37
CA ILE A 15 -13.55 7.70 9.40
C ILE A 15 -14.19 8.64 10.44
N ALA A 16 -15.52 8.71 10.49
CA ALA A 16 -16.21 9.56 11.45
C ALA A 16 -16.02 9.06 12.89
N PHE A 17 -16.04 7.75 13.12
CA PHE A 17 -15.72 7.20 14.44
C PHE A 17 -14.30 7.52 14.88
N VAL A 18 -13.31 7.33 14.00
CA VAL A 18 -11.91 7.67 14.28
C VAL A 18 -11.73 9.16 14.56
N ALA A 19 -12.39 10.03 13.80
CA ALA A 19 -12.37 11.47 14.05
C ALA A 19 -12.97 11.83 15.42
N ARG A 20 -14.00 11.10 15.87
CA ARG A 20 -14.66 11.32 17.17
C ARG A 20 -13.81 10.90 18.36
N ASP A 21 -12.94 9.91 18.14
CA ASP A 21 -12.00 9.43 19.15
C ASP A 21 -10.66 10.18 19.11
N SER A 22 -10.47 11.10 18.16
CA SER A 22 -9.19 11.76 17.91
C SER A 22 -9.03 13.03 18.74
N GLU A 23 -7.95 13.09 19.52
CA GLU A 23 -7.54 14.29 20.26
C GLU A 23 -7.17 15.47 19.36
N LEU A 24 -6.85 15.22 18.08
CA LEU A 24 -6.49 16.26 17.11
C LEU A 24 -7.70 17.00 16.52
N VAL A 25 -8.92 16.57 16.87
CA VAL A 25 -10.18 17.02 16.28
C VAL A 25 -11.07 17.63 17.35
N ASP A 26 -11.68 18.78 17.05
CA ASP A 26 -12.69 19.37 17.92
C ASP A 26 -13.99 18.55 17.84
N GLN A 27 -14.42 18.00 18.97
CA GLN A 27 -15.59 17.12 19.08
C GLN A 27 -16.92 17.86 18.91
N SER A 28 -16.93 19.19 19.04
CA SER A 28 -18.09 20.03 18.74
C SER A 28 -18.23 20.32 17.23
N SER A 29 -17.23 19.95 16.43
CA SER A 29 -17.21 20.18 14.99
C SER A 29 -18.08 19.18 14.21
N GLY A 30 -18.05 19.25 12.88
CA GLY A 30 -18.90 18.47 11.98
C GLY A 30 -18.64 16.96 11.93
N VAL A 31 -18.12 16.33 12.98
CA VAL A 31 -17.92 14.88 13.16
C VAL A 31 -19.27 14.15 13.36
N SER A 32 -20.13 14.26 12.36
CA SER A 32 -21.53 13.82 12.37
C SER A 32 -21.85 13.02 11.11
N ALA A 33 -23.09 12.56 10.96
CA ALA A 33 -23.56 11.98 9.71
C ALA A 33 -23.33 12.91 8.50
N ARG A 34 -23.25 14.23 8.70
CA ARG A 34 -22.92 15.18 7.62
C ARG A 34 -21.54 14.93 7.02
N LEU A 35 -20.56 14.54 7.84
CA LEU A 35 -19.22 14.18 7.37
C LEU A 35 -19.30 12.95 6.45
N THR A 36 -19.96 11.88 6.92
CA THR A 36 -20.04 10.62 6.17
C THR A 36 -20.86 10.74 4.89
N ILE A 37 -21.94 11.53 4.91
CA ILE A 37 -22.75 11.84 3.72
C ILE A 37 -21.91 12.58 2.69
N SER A 38 -21.28 13.71 3.05
CA SER A 38 -20.46 14.48 2.11
C SER A 38 -19.25 13.68 1.61
N ALA A 39 -18.66 12.86 2.48
CA ALA A 39 -17.57 11.95 2.11
C ALA A 39 -18.01 10.93 1.05
N MET A 40 -19.18 10.31 1.23
CA MET A 40 -19.75 9.35 0.28
C MET A 40 -20.11 10.02 -1.05
N GLU A 41 -20.71 11.21 -1.01
CA GLU A 41 -21.06 11.99 -2.21
C GLU A 41 -19.81 12.40 -3.01
N LEU A 42 -18.74 12.83 -2.34
CA LEU A 42 -17.47 13.12 -3.00
C LEU A 42 -16.83 11.88 -3.59
N LEU A 43 -16.86 10.75 -2.88
CA LEU A 43 -16.36 9.49 -3.40
C LEU A 43 -17.13 9.09 -4.65
N GLN A 44 -18.46 9.07 -4.60
CA GLN A 44 -19.29 8.72 -5.76
C GLN A 44 -19.04 9.68 -6.94
N SER A 45 -18.99 10.98 -6.68
CA SER A 45 -18.69 12.00 -7.70
C SER A 45 -17.33 11.77 -8.36
N ASN A 46 -16.32 11.35 -7.59
CA ASN A 46 -15.01 10.98 -8.12
C ASN A 46 -15.07 9.75 -9.04
N LEU A 47 -15.84 8.74 -8.64
CA LEU A 47 -16.03 7.52 -9.43
C LEU A 47 -16.73 7.82 -10.75
N GLU A 48 -17.77 8.66 -10.73
CA GLU A 48 -18.47 9.15 -11.92
C GLU A 48 -17.54 9.91 -12.84
N ARG A 49 -16.79 10.87 -12.30
CA ARG A 49 -15.79 11.63 -13.06
C ARG A 49 -14.75 10.70 -13.69
N ARG A 50 -14.23 9.73 -12.92
CA ARG A 50 -13.26 8.76 -13.42
C ARG A 50 -13.86 7.91 -14.53
N ALA A 51 -15.08 7.41 -14.36
CA ALA A 51 -15.81 6.64 -15.37
C ALA A 51 -15.93 7.41 -16.68
N ALA A 52 -16.31 8.69 -16.60
CA ALA A 52 -16.45 9.57 -17.76
C ALA A 52 -15.12 9.81 -18.49
N MET A 53 -14.02 9.90 -17.75
CA MET A 53 -12.69 10.13 -18.33
C MET A 53 -12.06 8.87 -18.94
N THR A 54 -12.28 7.69 -18.34
CA THR A 54 -11.64 6.44 -18.80
C THR A 54 -12.53 5.64 -19.75
N GLY A 55 -13.84 5.89 -19.76
CA GLY A 55 -14.81 5.10 -20.51
C GLY A 55 -15.14 3.75 -19.87
N ASP A 56 -14.83 3.55 -18.57
CA ASP A 56 -15.07 2.30 -17.87
C ASP A 56 -16.58 2.00 -17.78
N ALA A 57 -17.01 0.84 -18.27
CA ALA A 57 -18.41 0.40 -18.17
C ALA A 57 -18.81 0.02 -16.72
N HIS A 58 -17.85 -0.49 -15.94
CA HIS A 58 -18.03 -0.90 -14.54
C HIS A 58 -16.99 -0.22 -13.68
N VAL A 59 -17.45 0.49 -12.64
CA VAL A 59 -16.57 1.28 -11.79
C VAL A 59 -16.75 0.89 -10.33
N PHE A 60 -15.62 0.55 -9.71
CA PHE A 60 -15.50 0.21 -8.29
C PHE A 60 -14.57 1.20 -7.58
N PRO A 61 -14.82 1.52 -6.30
CA PRO A 61 -13.94 2.32 -5.46
C PRO A 61 -12.56 1.69 -5.32
N ARG A 62 -11.51 2.49 -5.52
CA ARG A 62 -10.12 2.13 -5.27
C ARG A 62 -9.65 2.79 -3.98
N LEU A 63 -8.61 2.25 -3.35
CA LEU A 63 -8.02 2.90 -2.17
C LEU A 63 -7.52 4.32 -2.49
N SER A 64 -7.00 4.53 -3.70
CA SER A 64 -6.59 5.84 -4.20
C SER A 64 -7.74 6.84 -4.32
N ASP A 65 -8.98 6.37 -4.50
CA ASP A 65 -10.15 7.24 -4.60
C ASP A 65 -10.50 7.87 -3.24
N LEU A 66 -10.02 7.31 -2.12
CA LEU A 66 -10.23 7.86 -0.77
C LEU A 66 -9.54 9.21 -0.56
N ALA A 67 -8.53 9.55 -1.36
CA ALA A 67 -7.93 10.88 -1.31
C ALA A 67 -8.95 11.98 -1.68
N MET A 68 -9.96 11.67 -2.48
CA MET A 68 -10.98 12.64 -2.88
C MET A 68 -11.97 12.98 -1.77
N VAL A 69 -11.94 12.22 -0.67
CA VAL A 69 -12.78 12.42 0.51
C VAL A 69 -12.21 13.52 1.43
N LEU A 70 -10.95 13.92 1.24
CA LEU A 70 -10.25 14.91 2.07
C LEU A 70 -11.03 16.22 2.27
N PRO A 71 -11.62 16.85 1.23
CA PRO A 71 -12.36 18.10 1.40
C PRO A 71 -13.60 17.96 2.28
N ALA A 72 -14.23 16.77 2.34
CA ALA A 72 -15.34 16.54 3.27
C ALA A 72 -14.85 16.54 4.72
N ILE A 73 -13.65 16.04 4.98
CA ILE A 73 -13.05 16.05 6.32
C ILE A 73 -12.62 17.47 6.67
N THR A 74 -11.72 18.07 5.90
CA THR A 74 -11.13 19.37 6.22
C THR A 74 -12.13 20.53 6.16
N GLY A 75 -13.25 20.37 5.44
CA GLY A 75 -14.30 21.40 5.35
C GLY A 75 -15.46 21.22 6.34
N LYS A 76 -15.50 20.12 7.10
CA LYS A 76 -16.56 19.86 8.11
C LYS A 76 -16.00 19.71 9.51
N VAL A 77 -14.79 19.19 9.62
CA VAL A 77 -14.13 18.91 10.88
C VAL A 77 -13.18 20.05 11.18
N GLU A 78 -13.35 20.65 12.36
CA GLU A 78 -12.44 21.65 12.89
C GLU A 78 -11.37 20.94 13.73
N MET A 79 -10.16 21.48 13.72
CA MET A 79 -9.02 20.91 14.43
C MET A 79 -8.84 21.63 15.76
N VAL A 80 -8.37 20.92 16.78
CA VAL A 80 -7.86 21.59 17.98
C VAL A 80 -6.47 22.16 17.68
N TYR A 81 -5.92 22.94 18.61
CA TYR A 81 -4.63 23.60 18.46
C TYR A 81 -3.51 22.64 18.00
N GLU A 82 -3.39 21.46 18.60
CA GLU A 82 -2.41 20.44 18.26
C GLU A 82 -2.62 19.89 16.84
N GLY A 83 -3.87 19.76 16.41
CA GLY A 83 -4.25 19.33 15.06
C GLY A 83 -3.96 20.40 14.01
N GLU A 84 -4.24 21.66 14.31
CA GLU A 84 -3.93 22.81 13.44
C GLU A 84 -2.43 22.94 13.19
N GLN A 85 -1.59 22.74 14.22
CA GLN A 85 -0.13 22.76 14.06
C GLN A 85 0.40 21.68 13.12
N GLN A 86 -0.23 20.50 13.09
CA GLN A 86 0.15 19.42 12.15
C GLN A 86 -0.33 19.70 10.73
N GLY A 87 -1.39 20.51 10.59
CA GLY A 87 -2.05 20.82 9.33
C GLY A 87 -3.25 19.92 9.09
N ALA A 88 -4.40 20.54 8.79
CA ALA A 88 -5.68 19.85 8.64
C ALA A 88 -5.65 18.71 7.60
N GLU A 89 -4.92 18.88 6.48
CA GLU A 89 -4.80 17.82 5.47
C GLU A 89 -4.04 16.60 6.00
N VAL A 90 -2.94 16.82 6.74
CA VAL A 90 -2.13 15.75 7.32
C VAL A 90 -2.95 14.96 8.34
N VAL A 91 -3.68 15.66 9.20
CA VAL A 91 -4.60 15.05 10.15
C VAL A 91 -5.69 14.26 9.43
N ALA A 92 -6.33 14.84 8.42
CA ALA A 92 -7.36 14.15 7.64
C ALA A 92 -6.86 12.86 6.97
N ARG A 93 -5.66 12.88 6.37
CA ARG A 93 -5.03 11.66 5.81
C ARG A 93 -4.75 10.62 6.89
N LYS A 94 -4.30 11.05 8.08
CA LYS A 94 -4.08 10.16 9.23
C LYS A 94 -5.38 9.51 9.70
N LEU A 95 -6.49 10.26 9.75
CA LEU A 95 -7.81 9.73 10.10
C LEU A 95 -8.26 8.66 9.10
N ILE A 96 -8.11 8.91 7.79
CA ILE A 96 -8.42 7.93 6.73
C ILE A 96 -7.56 6.68 6.90
N GLY A 97 -6.24 6.81 7.05
CA GLY A 97 -5.33 5.67 7.22
C GLY A 97 -5.64 4.84 8.47
N THR A 98 -5.99 5.50 9.57
CA THR A 98 -6.38 4.84 10.82
C THR A 98 -7.70 4.10 10.67
N ALA A 99 -8.68 4.68 9.95
CA ALA A 99 -9.94 4.01 9.65
C ALA A 99 -9.75 2.77 8.78
N VAL A 100 -8.88 2.84 7.76
CA VAL A 100 -8.49 1.69 6.94
C VAL A 100 -7.86 0.60 7.80
N GLY A 101 -6.94 0.96 8.70
CA GLY A 101 -6.30 0.02 9.64
C GLY A 101 -7.31 -0.68 10.55
N LYS A 102 -8.21 0.07 11.19
CA LYS A 102 -9.26 -0.48 12.06
C LYS A 102 -10.20 -1.43 11.30
N LEU A 103 -10.60 -1.06 10.08
CA LEU A 103 -11.47 -1.92 9.26
C LEU A 103 -10.72 -3.18 8.79
N PHE A 104 -9.43 -3.06 8.47
CA PHE A 104 -8.61 -4.22 8.11
C PHE A 104 -8.52 -5.20 9.28
N GLU A 105 -8.20 -4.72 10.48
CA GLU A 105 -8.12 -5.53 11.70
C GLU A 105 -9.45 -6.21 12.06
N SER A 106 -10.59 -5.58 11.75
CA SER A 106 -11.91 -6.17 12.03
C SER A 106 -12.32 -7.24 11.02
N LYS A 107 -11.82 -7.17 9.78
CA LYS A 107 -12.18 -8.10 8.69
C LYS A 107 -11.21 -9.27 8.55
N PHE A 108 -9.95 -9.09 8.92
CA PHE A 108 -8.91 -10.10 8.72
C PHE A 108 -8.41 -10.63 10.06
N PRO A 109 -8.08 -11.94 10.15
CA PRO A 109 -7.45 -12.48 11.34
C PRO A 109 -6.07 -11.83 11.54
N PRO A 110 -5.56 -11.83 12.78
CA PRO A 110 -4.18 -11.43 13.04
C PRO A 110 -3.25 -12.17 12.09
N VAL A 111 -2.29 -11.45 11.51
CA VAL A 111 -1.26 -12.09 10.70
C VAL A 111 -0.38 -12.88 11.67
N GLU A 112 -0.73 -14.14 11.89
CA GLU A 112 0.22 -15.10 12.41
C GLU A 112 1.39 -15.10 11.43
N ARG A 113 2.59 -14.82 11.91
CA ARG A 113 3.80 -15.06 11.12
C ARG A 113 3.79 -16.56 10.81
N ALA A 114 3.26 -16.94 9.65
CA ALA A 114 3.44 -18.27 9.09
C ALA A 114 4.95 -18.51 9.14
N GLY A 115 5.35 -19.43 10.03
CA GLY A 115 6.66 -19.47 10.66
C GLY A 115 7.79 -18.80 9.86
N VAL A 116 8.33 -17.72 10.42
CA VAL A 116 9.79 -17.55 10.36
C VAL A 116 10.40 -18.58 11.31
N THR A 117 10.08 -19.85 11.08
CA THR A 117 10.85 -20.98 11.56
C THR A 117 12.02 -21.06 10.60
N GLY A 118 13.04 -20.23 10.84
CA GLY A 118 14.40 -20.51 10.41
C GLY A 118 14.68 -20.80 8.94
N ARG A 119 13.82 -20.51 7.96
CA ARG A 119 14.27 -20.37 6.57
C ARG A 119 14.92 -19.01 6.42
N ARG A 120 16.09 -18.88 7.05
CA ARG A 120 17.15 -18.07 6.48
C ARG A 120 17.33 -18.66 5.09
N TYR A 121 16.92 -17.96 4.04
CA TYR A 121 17.41 -18.28 2.71
C TYR A 121 18.91 -18.02 2.80
N GLU A 122 19.68 -19.04 3.21
CA GLU A 122 21.12 -19.07 2.98
C GLU A 122 21.28 -19.24 1.48
N MET A 123 21.00 -18.17 0.74
CA MET A 123 21.43 -18.06 -0.63
C MET A 123 22.94 -17.99 -0.55
N GLU A 124 23.63 -18.91 -1.23
CA GLU A 124 25.07 -18.73 -1.40
C GLU A 124 25.29 -17.40 -2.14
N GLN A 125 26.35 -16.67 -1.81
CA GLN A 125 26.62 -15.34 -2.41
C GLN A 125 26.59 -15.41 -3.95
N GLU A 126 26.99 -16.55 -4.51
CA GLU A 126 26.96 -16.83 -5.94
C GLU A 126 25.53 -16.82 -6.54
N GLU A 127 24.52 -17.29 -5.81
CA GLU A 127 23.11 -17.28 -6.28
C GLU A 127 22.47 -15.90 -6.19
N LEU A 128 22.85 -15.11 -5.17
CA LEU A 128 22.44 -13.70 -5.04
C LEU A 128 23.03 -12.86 -6.17
N GLU A 129 24.30 -13.07 -6.49
CA GLU A 129 24.99 -12.39 -7.58
C GLU A 129 24.43 -12.80 -8.96
N ASP A 130 24.06 -14.07 -9.18
CA ASP A 130 23.44 -14.50 -10.44
C ASP A 130 22.01 -13.93 -10.61
N ALA A 131 21.26 -13.77 -9.51
CA ALA A 131 19.91 -13.22 -9.55
C ALA A 131 19.88 -11.69 -9.77
N PHE A 132 20.80 -10.96 -9.12
CA PHE A 132 20.76 -9.49 -9.03
C PHE A 132 21.97 -8.76 -9.63
N GLY A 133 23.01 -9.48 -10.06
CA GLY A 133 24.19 -8.91 -10.72
C GLY A 133 23.86 -8.32 -12.07
N THR A 134 24.65 -7.33 -12.49
CA THR A 134 24.50 -6.63 -13.77
C THR A 134 24.86 -7.54 -14.95
N GLU A 135 24.36 -7.23 -16.16
CA GLU A 135 24.64 -8.04 -17.36
C GLU A 135 26.15 -8.21 -17.63
N SER A 136 26.93 -7.17 -17.36
CA SER A 136 28.40 -7.19 -17.52
C SER A 136 29.06 -8.21 -16.59
N GLU A 137 28.64 -8.27 -15.33
CA GLU A 137 29.19 -9.20 -14.32
C GLU A 137 28.81 -10.65 -14.65
N ARG A 138 27.59 -10.89 -15.15
CA ARG A 138 27.15 -12.23 -15.60
C ARG A 138 27.94 -12.73 -16.80
N GLN A 139 28.26 -11.84 -17.75
CA GLN A 139 29.06 -12.19 -18.94
C GLN A 139 30.51 -12.53 -18.57
N GLU A 140 31.14 -11.74 -17.69
CA GLU A 140 32.51 -11.96 -17.23
C GLU A 140 32.65 -13.30 -16.47
N ARG A 141 31.68 -13.63 -15.61
CA ARG A 141 31.64 -14.93 -14.89
C ARG A 141 31.37 -16.12 -15.82
N ALA A 142 30.52 -15.96 -16.84
CA ALA A 142 30.27 -16.98 -17.86
C ALA A 142 31.53 -17.26 -18.70
N GLU A 143 32.35 -16.24 -18.97
CA GLU A 143 33.67 -16.40 -19.60
C GLU A 143 34.69 -17.08 -18.68
N LEU A 144 34.73 -16.71 -17.40
CA LEU A 144 35.57 -17.36 -16.38
C LEU A 144 35.21 -18.85 -16.18
N ARG A 145 33.92 -19.21 -16.18
CA ARG A 145 33.43 -20.60 -16.14
C ARG A 145 33.82 -21.39 -17.39
N ARG A 146 33.73 -20.76 -18.57
CA ARG A 146 34.19 -21.36 -19.84
C ARG A 146 35.70 -21.61 -19.82
N ASN A 147 36.50 -20.66 -19.32
CA ASN A 147 37.96 -20.78 -19.29
C ASN A 147 38.46 -21.78 -18.23
N SER A 148 37.84 -21.83 -17.05
CA SER A 148 38.20 -22.80 -16.00
C SER A 148 37.85 -24.26 -16.35
N GLY A 149 36.77 -24.48 -17.11
CA GLY A 149 36.42 -25.81 -17.67
C GLY A 149 37.45 -26.32 -18.69
N VAL A 150 38.06 -25.42 -19.47
CA VAL A 150 39.12 -25.75 -20.44
C VAL A 150 40.44 -26.13 -19.74
N VAL A 151 40.75 -25.49 -18.61
CA VAL A 151 41.96 -25.79 -17.82
C VAL A 151 41.88 -27.17 -17.16
N ARG A 152 40.70 -27.61 -16.69
CA ARG A 152 40.50 -28.97 -16.13
C ARG A 152 40.67 -30.07 -17.19
N ARG A 153 40.18 -29.86 -18.42
CA ARG A 153 40.35 -30.82 -19.54
C ARG A 153 41.80 -30.94 -20.02
N ARG A 154 42.59 -29.86 -19.98
CA ARG A 154 44.03 -29.91 -20.34
C ARG A 154 44.88 -30.65 -19.29
N LYS A 155 44.59 -30.52 -17.99
CA LYS A 155 45.32 -31.23 -16.94
C LYS A 155 45.07 -32.75 -16.93
N GLN A 156 43.86 -33.21 -17.30
CA GLN A 156 43.58 -34.64 -17.42
C GLN A 156 44.30 -35.31 -18.61
N ASN A 157 44.46 -34.62 -19.74
CA ASN A 157 45.16 -35.17 -20.91
C ASN A 157 46.69 -35.24 -20.73
N HIS A 158 47.28 -34.48 -19.82
CA HIS A 158 48.72 -34.54 -19.52
C HIS A 158 49.07 -35.63 -18.48
N ALA A 159 48.08 -36.18 -17.77
CA ALA A 159 48.27 -37.28 -16.83
C ALA A 159 48.14 -38.69 -17.48
N LEU A 160 47.89 -38.75 -18.79
CA LEU A 160 47.68 -39.96 -19.58
C LEU A 160 48.77 -40.17 -20.66
N ARG A 161 49.95 -39.57 -20.48
CA ARG A 161 51.15 -39.83 -21.30
C ARG A 161 52.32 -40.24 -20.43
#